data_AF-A0A3D5J6J0-F1
#
_entry.id   AF-A0A3D5J6J0-F1
#
_cell.length_a   1.000
_cell.length_b   1.000
_cell.length_c   1.000
_cell.angle_alpha   90.00
_cell.angle_beta   90.00
_cell.angle_gamma   90.00
#
_symmetry.space_group_name_H-M   'P 1'
#
loop_
_entity.id
_entity.type
_entity.pdbx_description
1 polymer ?
#
loop_
_entity_poly.entity_id
_entity_poly.type
_entity_poly.pdbx_seq_one_letter_code
_entity_poly.pdbx_strand_id
1 'polypeptide(L)'
;MPRSHKWGQFAHEPRPSDENMLSRGQQIVVDEKIADFTHEAVDLKLQSGEMSLHSFRSIHASGPNQTDYPRVGFAIRYCTADLQREIRITEKESAMLVAGVEPENCSFIMEPAPNQSMGVEEVLEWKRAVDRENKNYFQDNPVRQTYHS
;
A
#
# COMPACT_ATOMS: atom_id res chain seq x y z
N MET A 1 13.03 4.31 -7.57
CA MET A 1 13.83 3.81 -8.71
C MET A 1 13.05 3.94 -10.02
N PRO A 2 13.46 4.84 -10.94
CA PRO A 2 12.85 4.94 -12.26
C PRO A 2 12.81 3.61 -13.00
N ARG A 3 11.75 3.37 -13.80
CA ARG A 3 11.57 2.17 -14.65
C ARG A 3 11.52 0.80 -13.96
N SER A 4 11.80 0.72 -12.65
CA SER A 4 11.80 -0.55 -11.89
C SER A 4 10.49 -1.33 -11.93
N HIS A 5 9.36 -0.67 -12.16
CA HIS A 5 8.06 -1.31 -12.38
C HIS A 5 8.04 -2.31 -13.54
N LYS A 6 9.08 -2.37 -14.39
CA LYS A 6 9.23 -3.32 -15.50
C LYS A 6 10.09 -4.54 -15.14
N TRP A 7 10.76 -4.56 -13.99
CA TRP A 7 11.81 -5.55 -13.68
C TRP A 7 11.31 -6.86 -13.10
N GLY A 8 10.01 -6.99 -12.83
CA GLY A 8 9.51 -8.15 -12.10
C GLY A 8 9.18 -7.80 -10.65
N GLN A 9 8.71 -8.80 -9.90
CA GLN A 9 8.67 -8.72 -8.45
C GLN A 9 9.90 -9.45 -7.93
N PHE A 10 10.76 -8.74 -7.21
CA PHE A 10 11.89 -9.36 -6.53
C PHE A 10 11.42 -10.09 -5.28
N ALA A 11 12.21 -11.08 -4.85
CA ALA A 11 11.97 -11.78 -3.60
C ALA A 11 12.00 -10.79 -2.43
N HIS A 12 11.07 -10.94 -1.50
CA HIS A 12 11.03 -10.17 -0.26
C HIS A 12 11.22 -11.10 0.93
N GLU A 13 12.00 -10.67 1.91
CA GLU A 13 12.19 -11.37 3.16
C GLU A 13 11.71 -10.52 4.34
N PRO A 14 11.15 -11.12 5.40
CA PRO A 14 10.88 -10.41 6.64
C PRO A 14 12.19 -10.00 7.32
N ARG A 15 12.31 -8.72 7.66
CA ARG A 15 13.38 -8.17 8.49
C ARG A 15 12.77 -7.19 9.51
N PRO A 16 12.15 -7.71 10.59
CA PRO A 16 11.57 -6.87 11.63
C PRO A 16 12.67 -6.04 12.31
N SER A 17 12.40 -4.75 12.49
CA SER A 17 13.26 -3.79 13.18
C SER A 17 12.38 -2.65 13.69
N ASP A 18 12.73 -2.06 14.84
CA ASP A 18 12.06 -0.86 15.36
C ASP A 18 12.25 0.35 14.43
N GLU A 19 13.23 0.29 13.52
CA GLU A 19 13.48 1.30 12.49
C GLU A 19 12.67 1.04 11.20
N ASN A 20 11.93 -0.08 11.12
CA ASN A 20 11.15 -0.45 9.93
C ASN A 20 9.65 -0.22 10.13
N MET A 21 9.18 0.89 9.55
CA MET A 21 7.76 1.30 9.57
C MET A 21 6.89 0.59 8.51
N LEU A 22 7.35 -0.52 7.93
CA LEU A 22 6.52 -1.36 7.06
C LEU A 22 5.69 -2.34 7.88
N SER A 23 4.41 -2.47 7.52
CA SER A 23 3.44 -3.33 8.21
C SER A 23 3.88 -4.80 8.33
N ARG A 24 4.71 -5.31 7.40
CA ARG A 24 5.31 -6.66 7.47
C ARG A 24 6.82 -6.67 7.74
N GLY A 25 7.44 -5.51 7.93
CA GLY A 25 8.88 -5.39 8.11
C GLY A 25 9.70 -5.97 6.95
N GLN A 26 9.16 -6.03 5.73
CA GLN A 26 9.80 -6.74 4.61
C GLN A 26 10.81 -5.86 3.87
N GLN A 27 11.87 -6.47 3.36
CA GLN A 27 12.82 -5.82 2.43
C GLN A 27 12.99 -6.67 1.17
N ILE A 28 13.40 -6.03 0.08
CA ILE A 28 13.82 -6.74 -1.13
C ILE A 28 15.13 -7.47 -0.82
N VAL A 29 15.19 -8.76 -1.16
CA VAL A 29 16.43 -9.53 -1.13
C VAL A 29 17.28 -9.07 -2.32
N VAL A 30 18.33 -8.30 -2.04
CA VAL A 30 19.35 -7.93 -3.02
C VAL A 30 20.49 -8.93 -2.88
N ASP A 31 20.56 -9.89 -3.79
CA ASP A 31 21.66 -10.88 -3.86
C ASP A 31 22.67 -10.50 -4.96
N GLU A 32 23.72 -11.32 -5.10
CA GLU A 32 24.80 -11.10 -6.09
C GLU A 32 24.31 -11.00 -7.56
N LYS A 33 23.06 -11.41 -7.86
CA LYS A 33 22.48 -11.35 -9.21
C LYS A 33 21.73 -10.05 -9.48
N ILE A 34 21.53 -9.22 -8.46
CA ILE A 34 20.93 -7.90 -8.57
C ILE A 34 22.05 -6.87 -8.54
N ALA A 35 22.34 -6.28 -9.70
CA ALA A 35 23.26 -5.14 -9.77
C ALA A 35 22.77 -4.04 -8.80
N ASP A 36 23.69 -3.44 -8.04
CA ASP A 36 23.36 -2.33 -7.14
C ASP A 36 22.82 -1.16 -7.97
N PHE A 37 21.50 -1.08 -8.06
CA PHE A 37 20.77 -0.05 -8.78
C PHE A 37 20.62 1.22 -7.94
N THR A 38 21.01 1.22 -6.66
CA THR A 38 20.70 2.35 -5.77
C THR A 38 21.31 3.67 -6.22
N HIS A 39 22.43 3.63 -6.94
CA HIS A 39 23.06 4.81 -7.55
C HIS A 39 22.22 5.48 -8.65
N GLU A 40 21.26 4.77 -9.25
CA GLU A 40 20.29 5.31 -10.22
C GLU A 40 19.01 5.83 -9.55
N ALA A 41 18.93 5.76 -8.22
CA ALA A 41 17.75 6.20 -7.49
C ALA A 41 17.65 7.72 -7.57
N VAL A 42 16.41 8.20 -7.66
CA VAL A 42 16.11 9.64 -7.68
C VAL A 42 15.35 10.00 -6.43
N ASP A 43 15.74 11.12 -5.82
CA ASP A 43 15.02 11.71 -4.71
C ASP A 43 13.66 12.24 -5.17
N LEU A 44 12.63 11.93 -4.39
CA LEU A 44 11.30 12.51 -4.56
C LEU A 44 11.09 13.58 -3.50
N LYS A 45 11.31 14.84 -3.87
CA LYS A 45 11.11 16.01 -3.02
C LYS A 45 9.79 16.67 -3.40
N LEU A 46 8.89 16.80 -2.44
CA LEU A 46 7.56 17.36 -2.61
C LEU A 46 7.35 18.50 -1.61
N GLN A 47 6.69 19.56 -2.06
CA GLN A 47 6.13 20.60 -1.21
C GLN A 47 4.75 20.18 -0.67
N SER A 48 4.26 20.90 0.33
CA SER A 48 2.91 20.68 0.85
C SER A 48 1.86 20.87 -0.24
N GLY A 49 1.02 19.86 -0.45
CA GLY A 49 -0.01 19.86 -1.48
C GLY A 49 0.43 19.26 -2.82
N GLU A 50 1.72 18.99 -3.02
CA GLU A 50 2.19 18.25 -4.18
C GLU A 50 1.97 16.74 -4.00
N MET A 51 1.91 16.02 -5.12
CA MET A 51 1.76 14.58 -5.14
C MET A 51 2.73 13.92 -6.11
N SER A 52 3.00 12.64 -5.85
CA SER A 52 3.65 11.75 -6.81
C SER A 52 2.72 10.62 -7.19
N LEU A 53 2.72 10.24 -8.46
CA LEU A 53 2.08 9.03 -8.94
C LEU A 53 3.17 8.02 -9.30
N HIS A 54 3.08 6.81 -8.75
CA HIS A 54 4.00 5.73 -9.09
C HIS A 54 3.25 4.40 -9.19
N SER A 55 3.76 3.50 -10.03
CA SER A 55 3.24 2.13 -10.11
C SER A 55 3.42 1.41 -8.77
N PHE A 56 2.45 0.57 -8.43
CA PHE A 56 2.55 -0.36 -7.29
C PHE A 56 3.83 -1.22 -7.33
N ARG A 57 4.38 -1.46 -8.52
CA ARG A 57 5.61 -2.27 -8.72
C ARG A 57 6.89 -1.44 -8.70
N SER A 58 6.82 -0.12 -8.56
CA SER A 58 8.01 0.71 -8.50
C SER A 58 8.76 0.47 -7.20
N ILE A 59 10.04 0.12 -7.29
CA ILE A 59 10.92 0.02 -6.13
C ILE A 59 11.14 1.43 -5.56
N HIS A 60 10.87 1.57 -4.27
CA HIS A 60 11.03 2.81 -3.51
C HIS A 60 11.51 2.48 -2.10
N ALA A 61 12.19 3.45 -1.48
CA ALA A 61 12.67 3.37 -0.12
C ALA A 61 12.56 4.76 0.51
N SER A 62 12.52 4.81 1.84
CA SER A 62 12.56 6.07 2.57
C SER A 62 13.62 6.00 3.66
N GLY A 63 14.48 7.01 3.71
CA GLY A 63 15.41 7.20 4.82
C GLY A 63 14.72 7.73 6.09
N PRO A 64 15.45 7.74 7.22
CA PRO A 64 14.96 8.27 8.49
C PRO A 64 14.64 9.77 8.37
N ASN A 65 13.66 10.23 9.16
CA ASN A 65 13.38 11.66 9.28
C ASN A 65 14.41 12.29 10.23
N GLN A 66 15.24 13.19 9.72
CA GLN A 66 16.31 13.87 10.48
C GLN A 66 15.88 15.23 11.02
N THR A 67 14.59 15.53 11.03
CA THR A 67 14.05 16.83 11.47
C THR A 67 13.17 16.68 12.71
N ASP A 68 12.97 17.77 13.44
CA ASP A 68 12.09 17.81 14.62
C ASP A 68 10.59 17.87 14.26
N TYR A 69 10.26 17.87 12.96
CA TYR A 69 8.88 17.98 12.46
C TYR A 69 8.44 16.66 11.80
N PRO A 70 7.17 16.24 11.96
CA PRO A 70 6.69 15.01 11.34
C PRO A 70 6.61 15.14 9.81
N ARG A 71 7.05 14.09 9.11
CA ARG A 71 6.81 13.92 7.66
C ARG A 71 5.54 13.09 7.45
N VAL A 72 4.43 13.76 7.13
CA VAL A 72 3.12 13.11 6.92
C VAL A 72 2.83 13.00 5.43
N GLY A 73 2.54 11.79 4.96
CA GLY A 73 2.10 11.51 3.60
C GLY A 73 0.75 10.82 3.58
N PHE A 74 -0.12 11.18 2.63
CA PHE A 74 -1.39 10.52 2.38
C PHE A 74 -1.30 9.76 1.05
N ALA A 75 -1.55 8.45 1.09
CA ALA A 75 -1.46 7.59 -0.07
C ALA A 75 -2.85 7.08 -0.47
N ILE A 76 -3.19 7.25 -1.75
CA ILE A 76 -4.39 6.69 -2.37
C ILE A 76 -3.94 5.68 -3.43
N ARG A 77 -4.56 4.49 -3.44
CA ARG A 77 -4.31 3.45 -4.44
C ARG A 77 -5.49 3.41 -5.40
N TYR A 78 -5.20 3.55 -6.69
CA TYR A 78 -6.19 3.41 -7.76
C TYR A 78 -5.97 2.09 -8.49
N CYS A 79 -7.06 1.43 -8.87
CA CYS A 79 -7.06 0.30 -9.78
C CYS A 79 -8.22 0.44 -10.77
N THR A 80 -8.17 -0.29 -11.87
CA THR A 80 -9.29 -0.37 -12.80
C THR A 80 -10.39 -1.25 -12.19
N ALA A 81 -11.65 -0.91 -12.45
CA ALA A 81 -12.79 -1.62 -11.85
C ALA A 81 -12.93 -3.08 -12.34
N ASP A 82 -12.31 -3.41 -13.48
CA ASP A 82 -12.25 -4.76 -14.06
C ASP A 82 -11.07 -5.59 -13.55
N LEU A 83 -10.23 -5.06 -12.65
CA LEU A 83 -9.11 -5.77 -12.06
C LEU A 83 -9.60 -7.06 -11.40
N GLN A 84 -9.22 -8.20 -11.97
CA GLN A 84 -9.51 -9.51 -11.42
C GLN A 84 -8.48 -9.85 -10.34
N ARG A 85 -8.96 -10.44 -9.25
CA ARG A 85 -8.11 -10.77 -8.10
C ARG A 85 -7.34 -12.06 -8.32
N GLU A 86 -6.17 -12.12 -7.69
CA GLU A 86 -5.45 -13.37 -7.53
C GLU A 86 -6.18 -14.30 -6.57
N ILE A 87 -5.96 -15.61 -6.72
CA ILE A 87 -6.61 -16.71 -5.98
C ILE A 87 -6.31 -16.67 -4.47
N ARG A 88 -5.38 -15.82 -4.02
CA ARG A 88 -4.78 -15.85 -2.67
C ARG A 88 -5.52 -15.01 -1.60
N ILE A 89 -6.71 -14.50 -1.88
CA ILE A 89 -7.52 -13.76 -0.90
C ILE A 89 -8.60 -14.66 -0.29
N THR A 90 -8.83 -14.49 1.01
CA THR A 90 -9.84 -15.25 1.78
C THR A 90 -11.22 -14.60 1.67
N GLU A 91 -11.27 -13.27 1.64
CA GLU A 91 -12.49 -12.48 1.55
C GLU A 91 -12.45 -11.46 0.41
N LYS A 92 -13.62 -11.08 -0.07
CA LYS A 92 -13.71 -10.05 -1.10
C LYS A 92 -13.36 -8.69 -0.47
N GLU A 93 -12.20 -8.10 -0.82
CA GLU A 93 -11.87 -6.68 -0.56
C GLU A 93 -12.95 -5.71 -1.01
N SER A 94 -12.92 -4.51 -0.47
CA SER A 94 -13.81 -3.40 -0.83
C SER A 94 -13.04 -2.26 -1.50
N ALA A 95 -13.74 -1.44 -2.29
CA ALA A 95 -13.19 -0.27 -2.96
C ALA A 95 -14.29 0.75 -3.24
N MET A 96 -13.92 2.02 -3.35
CA MET A 96 -14.82 3.11 -3.73
C MET A 96 -14.72 3.42 -5.22
N LEU A 97 -15.86 3.46 -5.91
CA LEU A 97 -15.91 3.90 -7.31
C LEU A 97 -15.75 5.43 -7.37
N VAL A 98 -14.61 5.89 -7.88
CA VAL A 98 -14.29 7.33 -7.98
C VAL A 98 -14.58 7.93 -9.36
N ALA A 99 -14.65 7.10 -10.41
CA ALA A 99 -14.94 7.53 -11.78
C ALA A 99 -15.42 6.35 -12.63
N GLY A 100 -16.29 6.63 -13.61
CA GLY A 100 -16.83 5.63 -14.51
C GLY A 100 -18.06 4.91 -13.95
N VAL A 101 -18.22 3.64 -14.32
CA VAL A 101 -19.35 2.80 -13.92
C VAL A 101 -18.84 1.49 -13.32
N GLU A 102 -19.60 0.94 -12.37
CA GLU A 102 -19.32 -0.39 -11.83
C GLU A 102 -19.53 -1.45 -12.93
N PRO A 103 -18.54 -2.34 -13.18
CA PRO A 103 -18.69 -3.41 -14.16
C PRO A 103 -19.56 -4.54 -13.61
N GLU A 104 -20.28 -5.24 -14.49
CA GLU A 104 -21.16 -6.35 -14.11
C GLU A 104 -20.42 -7.47 -13.35
N ASN A 105 -19.17 -7.72 -13.71
CA ASN A 105 -18.29 -8.70 -13.07
C ASN A 105 -17.30 -8.05 -12.08
N CYS A 106 -17.77 -7.08 -11.31
CA CYS A 106 -16.97 -6.36 -10.34
C CYS A 106 -16.32 -7.30 -9.32
N SER A 107 -14.98 -7.27 -9.29
CA SER A 107 -14.18 -8.03 -8.34
C SER A 107 -14.20 -7.43 -6.94
N PHE A 108 -14.72 -6.22 -6.72
CA PHE A 108 -14.77 -5.52 -5.43
C PHE A 108 -16.17 -5.48 -4.81
N ILE A 109 -16.21 -5.32 -3.49
CA ILE A 109 -17.40 -4.79 -2.82
C ILE A 109 -17.35 -3.28 -3.00
N MET A 110 -18.35 -2.68 -3.64
CA MET A 110 -18.38 -1.23 -3.83
C MET A 110 -18.82 -0.53 -2.54
N GLU A 111 -17.93 0.31 -2.01
CA GLU A 111 -18.18 1.15 -0.85
C GLU A 111 -18.98 2.39 -1.25
N PRO A 112 -19.97 2.81 -0.44
CA PRO A 112 -20.63 4.09 -0.66
C PRO A 112 -19.65 5.24 -0.41
N ALA A 113 -19.85 6.36 -1.10
CA ALA A 113 -19.15 7.60 -0.77
C ALA A 113 -19.52 8.05 0.66
N PRO A 114 -18.56 8.57 1.44
CA PRO A 114 -18.84 9.09 2.77
C PRO A 114 -19.75 10.32 2.67
N ASN A 115 -20.75 10.41 3.53
CA ASN A 115 -21.67 11.55 3.59
C ASN A 115 -21.18 12.62 4.57
N GLN A 116 -20.39 12.21 5.56
CA GLN A 116 -19.86 13.10 6.59
C GLN A 116 -18.53 12.59 7.17
N SER A 117 -17.76 13.50 7.75
CA SER A 117 -16.55 13.14 8.49
C SER A 117 -16.90 12.39 9.77
N MET A 118 -16.28 11.24 10.00
CA MET A 118 -16.40 10.45 11.22
C MET A 118 -17.84 10.07 11.61
N GLY A 119 -18.75 9.95 10.64
CA GLY A 119 -20.11 9.47 10.90
C GLY A 119 -20.13 7.98 11.29
N VAL A 120 -21.22 7.56 11.92
CA VAL A 120 -21.35 6.19 12.45
C VAL A 120 -21.21 5.16 11.33
N GLU A 121 -21.88 5.37 10.19
CA GLU A 121 -21.81 4.46 9.04
C GLU A 121 -20.43 4.49 8.36
N GLU A 122 -19.80 5.65 8.23
CA GLU A 122 -18.46 5.78 7.65
C GLU A 122 -17.39 5.06 8.48
N VAL A 123 -17.45 5.20 9.82
CA VAL A 123 -16.55 4.50 10.73
C VAL A 123 -16.81 2.99 10.71
N LEU A 124 -18.07 2.56 10.58
CA LEU A 124 -18.41 1.14 10.46
C LEU A 124 -17.89 0.55 9.16
N GLU A 125 -18.01 1.24 8.02
CA GLU A 125 -17.49 0.74 6.75
C GLU A 125 -15.96 0.69 6.75
N TRP A 126 -15.29 1.72 7.29
CA TRP A 126 -13.85 1.69 7.49
C TRP A 126 -13.39 0.47 8.32
N LYS A 127 -14.08 0.17 9.42
CA LYS A 127 -13.77 -1.02 10.24
C LYS A 127 -13.91 -2.31 9.43
N ARG A 128 -14.98 -2.45 8.63
CA ARG A 128 -15.18 -3.63 7.78
C ARG A 128 -14.09 -3.76 6.72
N ALA A 129 -13.66 -2.64 6.11
CA ALA A 129 -12.56 -2.64 5.14
C ALA A 129 -11.24 -3.08 5.78
N VAL A 130 -10.91 -2.54 6.97
CA VAL A 130 -9.72 -2.95 7.74
C VAL A 130 -9.77 -4.42 8.14
N ASP A 131 -10.93 -4.93 8.54
CA ASP A 131 -11.09 -6.35 8.89
C ASP A 131 -10.85 -7.28 7.68
N ARG A 132 -11.31 -6.89 6.48
CA ARG A 132 -11.06 -7.62 5.22
C ARG A 132 -9.58 -7.62 4.88
N GLU A 133 -8.94 -6.46 4.91
CA GLU A 133 -7.50 -6.29 4.63
C GLU A 133 -6.67 -7.16 5.59
N ASN A 134 -7.03 -7.15 6.88
CA ASN A 134 -6.37 -7.97 7.91
C ASN A 134 -6.48 -9.46 7.63
N LYS A 135 -7.66 -9.94 7.22
CA LYS A 135 -7.85 -11.36 6.88
C LYS A 135 -7.11 -11.77 5.61
N ASN A 136 -6.95 -10.86 4.65
CA ASN A 136 -6.31 -11.18 3.38
C ASN A 136 -4.78 -11.09 3.43
N TYR A 137 -4.22 -10.11 4.15
CA TYR A 137 -2.79 -9.80 4.06
C TYR A 137 -2.01 -9.98 5.35
N PHE A 138 -2.69 -10.09 6.50
CA PHE A 138 -2.03 -9.99 7.80
C PHE A 138 -2.30 -11.14 8.77
N GLN A 139 -3.01 -12.20 8.37
CA GLN A 139 -3.20 -13.39 9.23
C GLN A 139 -1.87 -14.00 9.70
N ASP A 140 -0.88 -14.08 8.80
CA ASP A 140 0.46 -14.61 9.08
C ASP A 140 1.51 -13.51 9.31
N ASN A 141 1.10 -12.30 9.70
CA ASN A 141 2.04 -11.18 9.84
C ASN A 141 2.82 -11.26 11.15
N PRO A 142 4.17 -11.40 11.11
CA PRO A 142 4.99 -11.49 12.31
C PRO A 142 5.09 -10.17 13.11
N VAL A 143 4.70 -9.02 12.53
CA VAL A 143 4.87 -7.67 13.13
C VAL A 143 3.53 -7.07 13.61
N ARG A 144 2.49 -7.89 13.77
CA ARG A 144 1.10 -7.45 13.97
C ARG A 144 0.86 -6.57 15.22
N GLN A 145 1.67 -6.68 16.26
CA GLN A 145 1.43 -5.95 17.52
C GLN A 145 1.74 -4.44 17.47
N THR A 146 2.37 -3.93 16.40
CA THR A 146 2.86 -2.53 16.36
C THR A 146 1.99 -1.56 15.53
N TYR A 147 0.96 -2.03 14.81
CA TYR A 147 0.27 -1.20 13.81
C TYR A 147 -1.17 -0.77 14.15
N HIS A 148 -1.82 -1.40 15.13
CA HIS A 148 -3.24 -1.13 15.44
C HIS A 148 -3.53 -1.17 16.95
N SER A 149 -2.78 -0.38 17.73
CA SER A 149 -3.16 0.00 19.10
C SER A 149 -3.98 1.28 19.09
#